data_AF-A0A519YQW6-F1
#
_entry.id   AF-A0A519YQW6-F1
#
_cell.length_a   1.000
_cell.length_b   1.000
_cell.length_c   1.000
_cell.angle_alpha   90.00
_cell.angle_beta   90.00
_cell.angle_gamma   90.00
#
_symmetry.space_group_name_H-M   'P 1'
#
loop_
_entity.id
_entity.type
_entity.pdbx_description
1 polymer ?
#
loop_
_entity_poly.entity_id
_entity_poly.type
_entity_poly.pdbx_seq_one_letter_code
_entity_poly.pdbx_strand_id
1 'polypeptide(L)'
;MKVLITISLWLFLFNSVCAQGEDRWFRFYNSDKTLAGFKDAEGIVKIPAKFRTFHLQGKFNNIVGVVEQEGEKYQDYYLTKSGRKLAIDSVYYWDAIADTEQEG
;
A
#
# COMPACT_ATOMS: atom_id res chain seq x y z
N MET A 1 -5.08 46.38 10.92
CA MET A 1 -5.80 45.48 9.99
C MET A 1 -4.88 44.85 8.95
N LYS A 2 -4.07 45.63 8.21
CA LYS A 2 -3.12 45.10 7.20
C LYS A 2 -2.13 44.06 7.77
N VAL A 3 -1.50 44.34 8.92
CA VAL A 3 -0.54 43.42 9.58
C VAL A 3 -1.17 42.09 10.00
N LEU A 4 -2.43 42.11 10.48
CA LEU A 4 -3.16 40.90 10.85
C LEU A 4 -3.47 40.02 9.62
N ILE A 5 -3.77 40.63 8.47
CA ILE A 5 -3.98 39.93 7.20
C ILE A 5 -2.65 39.32 6.71
N THR A 6 -1.54 40.04 6.84
CA THR A 6 -0.21 39.53 6.45
C THR A 6 0.22 38.34 7.30
N ILE A 7 -0.04 38.37 8.62
CA ILE A 7 0.25 37.24 9.52
C ILE A 7 -0.65 36.03 9.19
N SER A 8 -1.93 36.25 8.92
CA SER A 8 -2.86 35.18 8.54
C SER A 8 -2.42 34.49 7.25
N LEU A 9 -1.99 35.23 6.23
CA LEU A 9 -1.47 34.67 4.97
C LEU A 9 -0.20 33.85 5.17
N TRP A 10 0.67 34.27 6.10
CA TRP A 10 1.90 33.54 6.37
C TRP A 10 1.65 32.21 7.09
N LEU A 11 0.66 32.17 7.99
CA LEU A 11 0.25 30.95 8.69
C LEU A 11 -0.34 29.88 7.75
N PHE A 12 -1.05 30.27 6.67
CA PHE A 12 -1.55 29.31 5.69
C PHE A 12 -0.45 28.66 4.85
N LEU A 13 0.64 29.38 4.55
CA LEU A 13 1.73 28.86 3.72
C LEU A 13 2.61 27.80 4.43
N PHE A 14 2.66 27.79 5.76
CA PHE A 14 3.44 26.80 6.52
C PHE A 14 2.71 25.46 6.71
N ASN A 15 1.39 25.39 6.50
CA ASN A 15 0.61 24.17 6.76
C ASN A 15 0.59 23.17 5.59
N SER A 16 1.08 23.53 4.41
CA SER A 16 0.94 22.71 3.19
C SER A 16 2.08 21.71 2.93
N VAL A 17 3.09 21.59 3.81
CA VAL A 17 4.34 20.87 3.48
C VAL A 17 4.42 19.43 4.02
N CYS A 18 3.52 18.98 4.90
CA CYS A 18 3.65 17.66 5.55
C CYS A 18 2.90 16.48 4.90
N ALA A 19 2.30 16.64 3.72
CA ALA A 19 1.43 15.61 3.13
C ALA A 19 2.13 14.58 2.21
N GLN A 20 3.44 14.73 1.95
CA GLN A 20 4.17 13.90 0.97
C GLN A 20 5.21 12.96 1.61
N GLY A 21 4.97 12.52 2.85
CA GLY A 21 5.69 11.34 3.33
C GLY A 21 5.21 10.14 2.51
N GLU A 22 6.01 9.66 1.56
CA GLU A 22 5.75 8.38 0.91
C GLU A 22 5.92 7.26 1.97
N ASP A 23 4.90 7.05 2.81
CA ASP A 23 4.72 5.80 3.52
C ASP A 23 4.45 4.76 2.43
N ARG A 24 5.49 4.21 1.82
CA ARG A 24 5.40 3.19 0.79
C ARG A 24 6.05 1.95 1.35
N TRP A 25 5.35 0.83 1.28
CA TRP A 25 5.94 -0.45 1.64
C TRP A 25 6.44 -1.16 0.39
N PHE A 26 7.53 -1.89 0.55
CA PHE A 26 8.23 -2.59 -0.51
C PHE A 26 8.11 -4.09 -0.30
N ARG A 27 7.85 -4.80 -1.40
CA ARG A 27 7.79 -6.25 -1.40
C ARG A 27 9.14 -6.84 -1.02
N PHE A 28 9.13 -7.85 -0.16
CA PHE A 28 10.27 -8.74 0.06
C PHE A 28 9.81 -10.20 -0.07
N TYR A 29 10.76 -11.09 -0.32
CA TYR A 29 10.52 -12.52 -0.49
C TYR A 29 10.96 -13.29 0.75
N ASN A 30 10.33 -14.43 1.01
CA ASN A 30 10.91 -15.46 1.88
C ASN A 30 12.13 -16.12 1.21
N SER A 31 12.83 -16.99 1.93
CA SER A 31 14.11 -17.59 1.49
C SER A 31 14.01 -18.36 0.17
N ASP A 32 12.89 -19.05 -0.07
CA ASP A 32 12.67 -19.85 -1.29
C ASP A 32 11.92 -19.09 -2.40
N LYS A 33 11.57 -17.81 -2.17
CA LYS A 33 10.84 -16.92 -3.10
C LYS A 33 9.44 -17.39 -3.50
N THR A 34 8.84 -18.33 -2.76
CA THR A 34 7.46 -18.77 -3.00
C THR A 34 6.42 -17.83 -2.39
N LEU A 35 6.81 -17.12 -1.32
CA LEU A 35 5.97 -16.17 -0.60
C LEU A 35 6.60 -14.79 -0.55
N ALA A 36 5.74 -13.79 -0.46
CA ALA A 36 6.12 -12.39 -0.32
C ALA A 36 5.36 -11.71 0.81
N GLY A 37 6.03 -10.71 1.40
CA GLY A 37 5.52 -9.80 2.41
C GLY A 37 5.90 -8.37 2.08
N PHE A 38 5.64 -7.45 3.00
CA PHE A 38 5.91 -6.02 2.83
C PHE A 38 6.68 -5.44 4.02
N LYS A 39 7.65 -4.57 3.73
CA LYS A 39 8.45 -3.83 4.72
C LYS A 39 8.47 -2.34 4.36
N ASP A 40 8.65 -1.46 5.32
CA ASP A 40 8.84 -0.03 5.04
C ASP A 40 10.24 0.28 4.46
N ALA A 41 10.50 1.56 4.19
CA ALA A 41 11.77 2.03 3.61
C ALA A 41 12.96 1.76 4.55
N GLU A 42 12.71 1.75 5.86
CA GLU A 42 13.67 1.45 6.92
C GLU A 42 13.93 -0.06 7.05
N GLY A 43 13.14 -0.89 6.35
CA GLY A 43 13.28 -2.34 6.35
C GLY A 43 12.51 -3.06 7.46
N ILE A 44 11.69 -2.35 8.22
CA ILE A 44 10.82 -2.93 9.25
C ILE A 44 9.69 -3.68 8.56
N VAL A 45 9.56 -4.97 8.88
CA VAL A 45 8.51 -5.83 8.34
C VAL A 45 7.14 -5.35 8.84
N LYS A 46 6.27 -4.96 7.92
CA LYS A 46 4.87 -4.58 8.20
C LYS A 46 3.94 -5.77 8.01
N ILE A 47 4.21 -6.59 7.00
CA ILE A 47 3.49 -7.83 6.73
C ILE A 47 4.51 -8.94 6.47
N PRO A 48 4.51 -10.02 7.26
CA PRO A 48 5.35 -11.19 7.01
C PRO A 48 5.09 -11.82 5.64
N ALA A 49 6.02 -12.62 5.15
CA ALA A 49 5.85 -13.31 3.88
C ALA A 49 4.73 -14.37 3.99
N LYS A 50 3.61 -14.11 3.31
CA LYS A 50 2.43 -14.99 3.31
C LYS A 50 1.61 -14.95 2.01
N PHE A 51 1.89 -13.98 1.14
CA PHE A 51 1.20 -13.85 -0.14
C PHE A 51 1.97 -14.59 -1.23
N ARG A 52 1.25 -15.17 -2.20
CA ARG A 52 1.89 -15.72 -3.39
C ARG A 52 2.55 -14.59 -4.18
N THR A 53 3.67 -14.91 -4.82
CA THR A 53 4.53 -13.92 -5.49
C THR A 53 4.03 -13.52 -6.87
N PHE A 54 3.27 -14.40 -7.52
CA PHE A 54 2.65 -14.14 -8.82
C PHE A 54 1.54 -13.10 -8.71
N HIS A 55 1.48 -12.21 -9.70
CA HIS A 55 0.52 -11.10 -9.78
C HIS A 55 0.61 -10.06 -8.64
N LEU A 56 1.58 -10.19 -7.73
CA LEU A 56 1.80 -9.28 -6.62
C LEU A 56 2.66 -8.09 -7.04
N GLN A 57 2.23 -6.88 -6.68
CA GLN A 57 2.99 -5.67 -6.97
C GLN A 57 4.23 -5.50 -6.07
N GLY A 58 5.24 -4.81 -6.59
CA GLY A 58 6.47 -4.52 -5.84
C GLY A 58 6.32 -3.43 -4.78
N LYS A 59 5.29 -2.59 -4.89
CA LYS A 59 5.02 -1.43 -4.03
C LYS A 59 3.62 -1.54 -3.45
N PHE A 60 3.46 -1.14 -2.20
CA PHE A 60 2.18 -1.07 -1.50
C PHE A 60 2.00 0.34 -0.95
N ASN A 61 1.25 1.17 -1.68
CA ASN A 61 0.98 2.56 -1.33
C ASN A 61 -0.19 2.65 -0.34
N ASN A 62 -1.41 2.32 -0.79
CA ASN A 62 -2.64 2.42 0.00
C ASN A 62 -3.44 1.11 -0.03
N ILE A 63 -3.53 0.53 -1.22
CA ILE A 63 -4.21 -0.73 -1.54
C ILE A 63 -3.29 -1.58 -2.42
N VAL A 64 -3.34 -2.91 -2.27
CA VAL A 64 -2.60 -3.85 -3.10
C VAL A 64 -3.41 -5.11 -3.31
N GLY A 65 -3.45 -5.64 -4.54
CA GLY A 65 -4.03 -6.96 -4.78
C GLY A 65 -3.07 -8.05 -4.30
N VAL A 66 -3.60 -9.00 -3.53
CA VAL A 66 -2.82 -10.12 -2.98
C VAL A 66 -3.54 -11.43 -3.22
N VAL A 67 -2.77 -12.53 -3.25
CA VAL A 67 -3.31 -13.89 -3.20
C VAL A 67 -2.77 -14.55 -1.93
N GLU A 68 -3.66 -14.93 -1.03
CA GLU A 68 -3.34 -15.57 0.24
C GLU A 68 -3.90 -16.99 0.26
N GLN A 69 -3.19 -17.92 0.89
CA GLN A 69 -3.71 -19.25 1.17
C GLN A 69 -4.34 -19.26 2.56
N GLU A 70 -5.63 -19.54 2.63
CA GLU A 70 -6.37 -19.76 3.89
C GLU A 70 -6.81 -21.22 3.96
N GLY A 71 -6.04 -22.02 4.73
CA GLY A 71 -6.24 -23.47 4.80
C GLY A 71 -5.93 -24.15 3.46
N GLU A 72 -6.94 -24.82 2.89
CA GLU A 72 -6.83 -25.53 1.60
C GLU A 72 -7.21 -24.67 0.39
N LYS A 73 -7.67 -23.43 0.60
CA LYS A 73 -8.16 -22.55 -0.46
C LYS A 73 -7.23 -21.37 -0.69
N TYR A 74 -7.17 -20.90 -1.93
CA TYR A 74 -6.58 -19.62 -2.29
C TYR A 74 -7.68 -18.60 -2.45
N GLN A 75 -7.43 -17.39 -1.95
CA GLN A 75 -8.29 -16.23 -2.13
C GLN A 75 -7.47 -15.06 -2.64
N ASP A 76 -8.02 -14.38 -3.63
CA ASP A 76 -7.54 -13.09 -4.10
C ASP A 76 -8.42 -11.96 -3.56
N TYR A 77 -7.79 -10.89 -3.11
CA TYR A 77 -8.50 -9.71 -2.62
C TYR A 77 -7.59 -8.48 -2.65
N TYR A 78 -8.19 -7.31 -2.59
CA TYR A 78 -7.46 -6.08 -2.33
C TYR A 78 -7.24 -5.88 -0.83
N LEU A 79 -6.00 -5.64 -0.43
CA LEU A 79 -5.61 -5.36 0.94
C LEU A 79 -5.31 -3.87 1.11
N THR A 80 -5.95 -3.22 2.08
CA THR A 80 -5.57 -1.88 2.52
C THR A 80 -4.48 -1.93 3.59
N LYS A 81 -3.73 -0.85 3.76
CA LYS A 81 -2.73 -0.75 4.85
C LYS A 81 -3.31 -0.86 6.26
N SER A 82 -4.58 -0.51 6.44
CA SER A 82 -5.31 -0.73 7.70
C SER A 82 -5.70 -2.20 7.93
N GLY A 83 -5.39 -3.10 7.00
CA GLY A 83 -5.67 -4.53 7.08
C GLY A 83 -7.04 -4.94 6.57
N ARG A 84 -7.81 -4.03 5.94
CA ARG A 84 -9.13 -4.37 5.39
C ARG A 84 -8.94 -5.16 4.09
N LYS A 85 -9.69 -6.26 3.96
CA LYS A 85 -9.84 -7.03 2.72
C LYS A 85 -11.05 -6.50 1.95
N LEU A 86 -10.88 -6.19 0.67
CA LEU A 86 -11.91 -5.66 -0.23
C LEU A 86 -11.96 -6.52 -1.51
N ALA A 87 -13.14 -6.58 -2.15
CA ALA A 87 -13.37 -7.34 -3.38
C ALA A 87 -12.81 -8.79 -3.34
N ILE A 88 -13.12 -9.51 -2.27
CA ILE A 88 -12.71 -10.91 -2.10
C ILE A 88 -13.26 -11.73 -3.28
N ASP A 89 -12.40 -12.51 -3.92
CA ASP A 89 -12.67 -13.31 -5.11
C ASP A 89 -13.16 -12.48 -6.32
N SER A 90 -12.83 -11.19 -6.36
CA SER A 90 -13.27 -10.24 -7.39
C SER A 90 -12.20 -9.19 -7.73
N VAL A 91 -10.92 -9.57 -7.65
CA VAL A 91 -9.81 -8.70 -8.03
C VAL A 91 -9.75 -8.55 -9.55
N TYR A 92 -9.65 -7.31 -10.03
CA TYR A 92 -9.43 -7.06 -11.44
C TYR A 92 -7.93 -7.17 -11.75
N TYR A 93 -7.59 -7.89 -12.82
CA TYR A 93 -6.22 -8.10 -13.26
C TYR A 93 -6.01 -7.50 -14.66
N TRP A 94 -4.96 -6.69 -14.81
CA TRP A 94 -4.47 -6.21 -16.10
C TRP A 94 -3.03 -6.68 -16.30
N ASP A 95 -2.77 -7.33 -17.44
CA ASP A 95 -1.46 -7.95 -17.78
C ASP A 95 -0.87 -8.79 -16.63
N ALA A 96 -1.70 -9.68 -16.05
CA ALA A 96 -1.29 -10.56 -14.95
C ALA A 96 -0.78 -9.81 -13.71
N ILE A 97 -1.26 -8.59 -13.43
CA ILE A 97 -1.03 -7.89 -12.17
C ILE A 97 -2.38 -7.37 -11.69
N ALA A 98 -2.65 -7.46 -10.39
CA ALA A 98 -3.87 -6.87 -9.84
C ALA A 98 -3.85 -5.36 -10.12
N ASP A 99 -4.87 -4.88 -10.80
CA ASP A 99 -5.00 -3.45 -11.07
C ASP A 99 -5.29 -2.74 -9.75
N THR A 100 -4.46 -1.76 -9.42
CA THR A 100 -4.67 -0.95 -8.23
C THR A 100 -4.79 0.49 -8.68
N GLU A 101 -6.03 0.98 -8.61
CA GLU A 101 -6.35 2.39 -8.73
C GLU A 101 -5.42 3.20 -7.81
N GLN A 102 -4.66 4.11 -8.41
CA GLN A 102 -3.79 5.04 -7.68
C GLN A 102 -4.48 6.37 -7.39
N GLU A 103 -5.69 6.60 -7.91
CA GLU A 103 -6.42 7.84 -7.70
C GLU A 103 -7.08 7.87 -6.31
N GLY A 104 -6.64 8.80 -5.48
CA GLY A 104 -7.18 9.10 -4.16
C GLY A 104 -6.81 10.52 -3.76
#